data_AF-A0A9D6F8J2-F1
#
_entry.id   AF-A0A9D6F8J2-F1
#
_cell.length_a   1.000
_cell.length_b   1.000
_cell.length_c   1.000
_cell.angle_alpha   90.00
_cell.angle_beta   90.00
_cell.angle_gamma   90.00
#
_symmetry.space_group_name_H-M   'P 1'
#
loop_
_entity.id
_entity.type
_entity.pdbx_description
1 polymer ?
#
loop_
_entity_poly.entity_id
_entity_poly.type
_entity_poly.pdbx_seq_one_letter_code
_entity_poly.pdbx_strand_id
1 'polypeptide(L)'
;MFFRSVGVALGLMGFCLASPAMAGYYSSFDTARELAWSRDFGNVFKPILDDLIIIRERNAKRSPPIRKRYILIETLAQAGGLKFQDIEDKLDYSTVLIRRGKPDEAVQFLLPLEGAMPENFLVQAHCASARFLGSPDFKREAASCMRQSLKHWPKTWEELKDADRVFVETKLGWEKTAFERFRRYETYFSRLITHRMNEQRRLSRKEVVPDTLDPIFTDPKEKPLTFKNAAGEFEPGKITAAEKDKLPRDAIQAVEQLLIWMPTDDRLMWLLAEAFNASAMFEPDAKTKNELLRNSLAIFKGLYDQDFNKQKIYARAIVQAHYKKLAEHVATLPQPLEITPRELGIKDGDDAKPPVGLPNEDWWRALAVGMAAGIAVGIFALWQVQEFRRRTTRV
;
A
#
# COMPACT_ATOMS: atom_id res chain seq x y z
N MET A 1 -32.56 -0.04 54.06
CA MET A 1 -32.49 -1.30 53.30
C MET A 1 -32.68 -0.96 51.83
N PHE A 2 -31.62 -0.55 51.14
CA PHE A 2 -30.75 -1.38 50.29
C PHE A 2 -31.50 -2.06 49.12
N PHE A 3 -31.67 -1.32 48.02
CA PHE A 3 -31.62 -1.89 46.68
C PHE A 3 -30.72 -1.01 45.82
N ARG A 4 -29.48 -1.48 45.63
CA ARG A 4 -28.51 -0.99 44.65
C ARG A 4 -28.83 -1.70 43.34
N SER A 5 -29.30 -0.97 42.34
CA SER A 5 -29.42 -1.47 40.97
C SER A 5 -28.15 -1.11 40.23
N VAL A 6 -27.34 -2.13 39.97
CA VAL A 6 -26.10 -2.08 39.19
C VAL A 6 -26.48 -1.94 37.72
N GLY A 7 -26.30 -0.74 37.15
CA GLY A 7 -26.30 -0.53 35.71
C GLY A 7 -24.93 -0.93 35.16
N VAL A 8 -24.83 -2.14 34.59
CA VAL A 8 -23.63 -2.58 33.85
C VAL A 8 -23.65 -1.89 32.48
N ALA A 9 -22.82 -0.86 32.34
CA ALA A 9 -22.50 -0.26 31.05
C ALA A 9 -21.61 -1.24 30.25
N LEU A 10 -22.22 -1.96 29.31
CA LEU A 10 -21.52 -2.74 28.29
C LEU A 10 -21.08 -1.80 27.18
N GLY A 11 -20.01 -1.05 27.46
CA GLY A 11 -19.26 -0.29 26.45
C GLY A 11 -18.36 -1.23 25.66
N LEU A 12 -18.92 -1.96 24.70
CA LEU A 12 -18.13 -2.58 23.64
C LEU A 12 -17.66 -1.47 22.69
N MET A 13 -16.51 -0.86 23.01
CA MET A 13 -15.72 -0.15 22.01
C MET A 13 -15.23 -1.18 21.00
N GLY A 14 -16.00 -1.37 19.93
CA GLY A 14 -15.49 -1.93 18.70
C GLY A 14 -14.45 -0.95 18.15
N PHE A 15 -13.17 -1.24 18.40
CA PHE A 15 -12.11 -0.68 17.57
C PHE A 15 -12.30 -1.27 16.17
N CYS A 16 -13.10 -0.59 15.34
CA CYS A 16 -13.00 -0.71 13.90
C CYS A 16 -11.60 -0.21 13.55
N LEU A 17 -10.64 -1.12 13.46
CA LEU A 17 -9.37 -0.85 12.82
C LEU A 17 -9.71 -0.52 11.37
N ALA A 18 -9.80 0.78 11.07
CA ALA A 18 -10.00 1.26 9.72
C ALA A 18 -8.88 0.65 8.87
N SER A 19 -9.26 -0.15 7.87
CA SER A 19 -8.30 -0.71 6.94
C SER A 19 -7.59 0.46 6.23
N PRO A 20 -6.25 0.48 6.14
CA PRO A 20 -5.56 1.35 5.22
C PRO A 20 -6.08 0.99 3.84
N ALA A 21 -6.77 1.97 3.30
CA ALA A 21 -7.36 1.88 2.01
C ALA A 21 -6.28 2.04 0.91
N MET A 22 -6.63 1.80 -0.34
CA MET A 22 -5.69 1.73 -1.48
C MET A 22 -5.93 2.90 -2.44
N ALA A 23 -4.93 3.34 -3.23
CA ALA A 23 -5.15 4.08 -4.50
C ALA A 23 -4.79 3.17 -5.72
N GLY A 24 -4.79 3.67 -6.96
CA GLY A 24 -4.21 3.01 -8.15
C GLY A 24 -5.11 1.94 -8.73
N TYR A 25 -4.76 0.68 -8.47
CA TYR A 25 -5.66 -0.43 -8.66
C TYR A 25 -6.06 -0.98 -7.29
N TYR A 26 -7.35 -1.18 -7.15
CA TYR A 26 -8.10 -1.34 -5.92
C TYR A 26 -8.55 -2.79 -5.77
N SER A 27 -8.41 -3.34 -4.57
CA SER A 27 -8.91 -4.67 -4.28
C SER A 27 -9.64 -4.74 -2.95
N SER A 28 -10.84 -5.29 -2.92
CA SER A 28 -11.60 -5.50 -1.68
C SER A 28 -10.96 -6.59 -0.79
N PHE A 29 -10.22 -7.51 -1.40
CA PHE A 29 -9.73 -8.71 -0.70
C PHE A 29 -8.33 -8.55 -0.10
N ASP A 30 -7.57 -7.51 -0.46
CA ASP A 30 -6.26 -7.26 0.13
C ASP A 30 -6.41 -6.81 1.59
N THR A 31 -5.58 -7.36 2.48
CA THR A 31 -5.70 -6.98 3.90
C THR A 31 -4.94 -5.69 4.20
N ALA A 32 -5.47 -4.97 5.20
CA ALA A 32 -4.84 -3.82 5.83
C ALA A 32 -3.32 -3.98 6.06
N ARG A 33 -2.93 -5.13 6.60
CA ARG A 33 -1.55 -5.43 6.97
C ARG A 33 -0.66 -5.68 5.76
N GLU A 34 -1.21 -6.28 4.71
CA GLU A 34 -0.48 -6.57 3.47
C GLU A 34 -0.17 -5.29 2.68
N LEU A 35 -0.83 -4.17 3.00
CA LEU A 35 -0.69 -2.88 2.30
C LEU A 35 -0.44 -1.70 3.25
N ALA A 36 0.06 -1.98 4.45
CA ALA A 36 0.31 -0.95 5.44
C ALA A 36 1.45 -0.01 5.02
N TRP A 37 1.23 1.29 5.19
CA TRP A 37 2.29 2.30 5.18
C TRP A 37 3.06 2.27 6.48
N SER A 38 4.37 2.49 6.43
CA SER A 38 5.18 2.55 7.62
C SER A 38 6.45 3.36 7.41
N ARG A 39 6.64 4.36 8.29
CA ARG A 39 7.90 5.08 8.38
C ARG A 39 9.08 4.18 8.73
N ASP A 40 8.86 2.97 9.27
CA ASP A 40 9.87 1.93 9.42
C ASP A 40 9.98 1.12 8.13
N PHE A 41 10.90 1.56 7.26
CA PHE A 41 11.16 0.90 5.99
C PHE A 41 11.68 -0.52 6.20
N GLY A 42 12.67 -0.72 7.08
CA GLY A 42 13.40 -1.98 7.19
C GLY A 42 12.56 -3.12 7.74
N ASN A 43 11.80 -2.88 8.82
CA ASN A 43 11.12 -3.95 9.55
C ASN A 43 9.66 -4.13 9.14
N VAL A 44 9.03 -3.10 8.56
CA VAL A 44 7.59 -3.14 8.22
C VAL A 44 7.36 -3.05 6.72
N PHE A 45 7.79 -1.96 6.07
CA PHE A 45 7.41 -1.73 4.67
C PHE A 45 8.18 -2.61 3.68
N LYS A 46 9.47 -2.86 3.91
CA LYS A 46 10.28 -3.71 3.03
C LYS A 46 9.76 -5.16 2.96
N PRO A 47 9.42 -5.85 4.07
CA PRO A 47 8.80 -7.17 3.98
C PRO A 47 7.50 -7.19 3.17
N ILE A 48 6.67 -6.15 3.29
CA ILE A 48 5.46 -5.99 2.48
C ILE A 48 5.82 -5.91 0.99
N LEU A 49 6.77 -5.04 0.63
CA LEU A 49 7.24 -4.95 -0.75
C LEU A 49 7.82 -6.27 -1.27
N ASP A 50 8.66 -6.95 -0.48
CA ASP A 50 9.24 -8.24 -0.86
C ASP A 50 8.12 -9.27 -1.18
N ASP A 51 7.07 -9.33 -0.35
CA ASP A 51 5.93 -10.21 -0.58
C ASP A 51 5.15 -9.84 -1.85
N LEU A 52 4.94 -8.54 -2.10
CA LEU A 52 4.29 -8.04 -3.31
C LEU A 52 5.11 -8.35 -4.58
N ILE A 53 6.45 -8.23 -4.52
CA ILE A 53 7.35 -8.59 -5.62
C ILE A 53 7.19 -10.07 -5.96
N ILE A 54 7.11 -10.93 -4.96
CA ILE A 54 7.01 -12.39 -5.11
C ILE A 54 5.69 -12.82 -5.77
N ILE A 55 4.63 -12.01 -5.69
CA ILE A 55 3.35 -12.32 -6.34
C ILE A 55 3.54 -12.58 -7.84
N ARG A 56 4.41 -11.85 -8.55
CA ARG A 56 4.61 -12.04 -10.00
C ARG A 56 5.48 -13.25 -10.37
N GLU A 57 6.22 -13.81 -9.41
CA GLU A 57 7.18 -14.87 -9.68
C GLU A 57 6.48 -16.21 -9.94
N ARG A 58 6.76 -16.82 -11.11
CA ARG A 58 6.23 -18.14 -11.47
C ARG A 58 6.71 -19.22 -10.50
N ASN A 59 8.03 -19.26 -10.26
CA ASN A 59 8.71 -20.28 -9.45
C ASN A 59 9.27 -19.67 -8.15
N ALA A 60 8.43 -18.95 -7.41
CA ALA A 60 8.85 -18.33 -6.15
C ALA A 60 9.24 -19.40 -5.12
N LYS A 61 10.39 -19.22 -4.44
CA LYS A 61 10.84 -20.13 -3.37
C LYS A 61 9.95 -20.07 -2.13
N ARG A 62 9.36 -18.90 -1.87
CA ARG A 62 8.39 -18.67 -0.79
C ARG A 62 7.02 -18.36 -1.39
N SER A 63 5.96 -18.68 -0.68
CA SER A 63 4.59 -18.34 -1.09
C SER A 63 3.82 -17.73 0.07
N PRO A 64 3.98 -16.41 0.32
CA PRO A 64 3.23 -15.73 1.36
C PRO A 64 1.71 -15.86 1.14
N PRO A 65 0.88 -15.68 2.19
CA PRO A 65 -0.58 -15.79 2.08
C PRO A 65 -1.17 -14.96 0.95
N ILE A 66 -0.72 -13.71 0.77
CA ILE A 66 -1.14 -12.85 -0.34
C ILE A 66 -0.91 -13.53 -1.69
N ARG A 67 0.29 -14.05 -1.98
CA ARG A 67 0.57 -14.74 -3.26
C ARG A 67 -0.35 -15.95 -3.49
N LYS A 68 -0.63 -16.75 -2.46
CA LYS A 68 -1.52 -17.91 -2.58
C LYS A 68 -2.93 -17.48 -2.98
N ARG A 69 -3.44 -16.39 -2.41
CA ARG A 69 -4.74 -15.80 -2.72
C ARG A 69 -4.82 -15.37 -4.18
N TYR A 70 -3.83 -14.63 -4.65
CA TYR A 70 -3.76 -14.18 -6.04
C TYR A 70 -3.71 -15.35 -7.04
N ILE A 71 -2.92 -16.39 -6.75
CA ILE A 71 -2.85 -17.60 -7.60
C ILE A 71 -4.19 -18.35 -7.60
N LEU A 72 -4.85 -18.46 -6.44
CA LEU A 72 -6.13 -19.12 -6.34
C LEU A 72 -7.19 -18.41 -7.18
N ILE A 73 -7.32 -17.08 -7.05
CA ILE A 73 -8.29 -16.29 -7.82
C ILE A 73 -8.00 -16.40 -9.32
N GLU A 74 -6.74 -16.28 -9.73
CA GLU A 74 -6.32 -16.46 -11.14
C GLU A 74 -6.72 -17.85 -11.67
N THR A 75 -6.47 -18.90 -10.89
CA THR A 75 -6.76 -20.29 -11.28
C THR A 75 -8.26 -20.54 -11.40
N LEU A 76 -9.06 -20.06 -10.44
CA LEU A 76 -10.52 -20.22 -10.46
C LEU A 76 -11.14 -19.45 -11.61
N ALA A 77 -10.63 -18.25 -11.93
CA ALA A 77 -11.07 -17.48 -13.09
C ALA A 77 -10.80 -18.20 -14.42
N GLN A 78 -9.59 -18.74 -14.59
CA GLN A 78 -9.21 -19.49 -15.80
C GLN A 78 -10.02 -20.78 -15.99
N ALA A 79 -10.41 -21.43 -14.89
CA ALA A 79 -11.27 -22.60 -14.91
C ALA A 79 -12.75 -22.27 -15.18
N GLY A 80 -13.12 -20.99 -15.33
CA GLY A 80 -14.51 -20.55 -15.45
C GLY A 80 -15.32 -20.71 -14.16
N GLY A 81 -14.64 -20.94 -13.02
CA GLY A 81 -15.27 -21.11 -11.71
C GLY A 81 -15.72 -19.81 -11.06
N LEU A 82 -15.13 -18.68 -11.44
CA LEU A 82 -15.56 -17.35 -10.97
C LEU A 82 -16.51 -16.71 -11.98
N LYS A 83 -17.69 -16.32 -11.52
CA LYS A 83 -18.63 -15.48 -12.26
C LYS A 83 -18.46 -14.05 -11.74
N PHE A 84 -17.89 -13.17 -12.55
CA PHE A 84 -17.71 -11.76 -12.20
C PHE A 84 -19.03 -11.00 -12.39
N GLN A 85 -19.87 -10.99 -11.37
CA GLN A 85 -21.23 -10.44 -11.48
C GLN A 85 -21.24 -8.93 -11.28
N ASP A 86 -20.59 -8.47 -10.23
CA ASP A 86 -20.57 -7.06 -9.88
C ASP A 86 -19.27 -6.38 -10.33
N ILE A 87 -19.15 -5.10 -10.00
CA ILE A 87 -17.96 -4.30 -10.33
C ILE A 87 -16.79 -4.61 -9.39
N GLU A 88 -17.06 -5.04 -8.16
CA GLU A 88 -16.05 -5.41 -7.16
C GLU A 88 -15.21 -6.57 -7.67
N ASP A 89 -15.87 -7.67 -8.02
CA ASP A 89 -15.28 -8.89 -8.58
C ASP A 89 -14.36 -8.59 -9.77
N LYS A 90 -14.78 -7.64 -10.62
CA LYS A 90 -14.06 -7.27 -11.85
C LYS A 90 -12.83 -6.43 -11.53
N LEU A 91 -12.96 -5.44 -10.65
CA LEU A 91 -11.82 -4.65 -10.19
C LEU A 91 -10.81 -5.55 -9.48
N ASP A 92 -11.27 -6.44 -8.60
CA ASP A 92 -10.47 -7.44 -7.91
C ASP A 92 -9.70 -8.36 -8.87
N TYR A 93 -10.38 -8.92 -9.87
CA TYR A 93 -9.72 -9.78 -10.84
C TYR A 93 -8.70 -9.02 -11.71
N SER A 94 -9.00 -7.79 -12.10
CA SER A 94 -8.03 -6.98 -12.84
C SER A 94 -6.79 -6.65 -12.00
N THR A 95 -6.95 -6.41 -10.69
CA THR A 95 -5.84 -6.27 -9.73
C THR A 95 -5.00 -7.54 -9.69
N VAL A 96 -5.64 -8.72 -9.68
CA VAL A 96 -4.94 -10.00 -9.77
C VAL A 96 -4.08 -10.09 -11.02
N LEU A 97 -4.64 -9.78 -12.20
CA LEU A 97 -3.90 -9.81 -13.45
C LEU A 97 -2.70 -8.84 -13.45
N ILE A 98 -2.89 -7.60 -12.98
CA ILE A 98 -1.81 -6.60 -12.89
C ILE A 98 -0.69 -7.11 -11.97
N ARG A 99 -1.03 -7.54 -10.76
CA ARG A 99 -0.09 -8.02 -9.73
C ARG A 99 0.66 -9.27 -10.13
N ARG A 100 0.02 -10.15 -10.90
CA ARG A 100 0.62 -11.37 -11.47
C ARG A 100 1.50 -11.11 -12.69
N GLY A 101 1.70 -9.85 -13.06
CA GLY A 101 2.55 -9.47 -14.18
C GLY A 101 1.91 -9.72 -15.54
N LYS A 102 0.57 -9.66 -15.60
CA LYS A 102 -0.24 -9.84 -16.82
C LYS A 102 -1.04 -8.56 -17.16
N PRO A 103 -0.39 -7.39 -17.27
CA PRO A 103 -1.08 -6.13 -17.51
C PRO A 103 -1.84 -6.11 -18.85
N ASP A 104 -1.34 -6.77 -19.89
CA ASP A 104 -2.02 -6.84 -21.19
C ASP A 104 -3.34 -7.62 -21.11
N GLU A 105 -3.35 -8.75 -20.39
CA GLU A 105 -4.59 -9.50 -20.08
C GLU A 105 -5.56 -8.62 -19.27
N ALA A 106 -5.04 -7.83 -18.32
CA ALA A 106 -5.85 -6.89 -17.56
C ALA A 106 -6.47 -5.79 -18.44
N VAL A 107 -5.72 -5.22 -19.39
CA VAL A 107 -6.28 -4.26 -20.37
C VAL A 107 -7.41 -4.89 -21.17
N GLN A 108 -7.19 -6.09 -21.73
CA GLN A 108 -8.23 -6.78 -22.51
C GLN A 108 -9.48 -7.08 -21.68
N PHE A 109 -9.31 -7.46 -20.42
CA PHE A 109 -10.41 -7.68 -19.50
C PHE A 109 -11.18 -6.39 -19.16
N LEU A 110 -10.47 -5.27 -19.01
CA LEU A 110 -11.05 -3.99 -18.59
C LEU A 110 -11.67 -3.19 -19.75
N LEU A 111 -11.23 -3.38 -21.00
CA LEU A 111 -11.73 -2.62 -22.16
C LEU A 111 -13.27 -2.66 -22.31
N PRO A 112 -13.96 -3.82 -22.23
CA PRO A 112 -15.41 -3.85 -22.27
C PRO A 112 -16.07 -3.09 -21.11
N LEU A 113 -15.43 -3.07 -19.94
CA LEU A 113 -15.92 -2.36 -18.75
C LEU A 113 -15.75 -0.86 -18.86
N GLU A 114 -14.63 -0.41 -19.44
CA GLU A 114 -14.39 0.99 -19.77
C GLU A 114 -15.46 1.52 -20.72
N GLY A 115 -15.84 0.72 -21.74
CA GLY A 115 -16.92 1.08 -22.67
C GLY A 115 -18.31 1.08 -22.02
N ALA A 116 -18.59 0.13 -21.12
CA ALA A 116 -19.87 0.03 -20.43
C ALA A 116 -20.04 1.07 -19.32
N MET A 117 -18.94 1.50 -18.67
CA MET A 117 -18.92 2.39 -17.52
C MET A 117 -17.87 3.50 -17.70
N PRO A 118 -18.00 4.36 -18.73
CA PRO A 118 -16.98 5.33 -19.09
C PRO A 118 -16.72 6.37 -17.99
N GLU A 119 -17.71 6.66 -17.15
CA GLU A 119 -17.60 7.62 -16.04
C GLU A 119 -17.12 7.00 -14.71
N ASN A 120 -16.91 5.67 -14.64
CA ASN A 120 -16.47 5.04 -13.40
C ASN A 120 -14.96 5.28 -13.19
N PHE A 121 -14.62 6.16 -12.25
CA PHE A 121 -13.24 6.58 -12.02
C PHE A 121 -12.30 5.44 -11.58
N LEU A 122 -12.81 4.41 -10.90
CA LEU A 122 -12.02 3.24 -10.49
C LEU A 122 -11.70 2.34 -11.69
N VAL A 123 -12.67 2.07 -12.57
CA VAL A 123 -12.43 1.32 -13.82
C VAL A 123 -11.38 2.04 -14.67
N GLN A 124 -11.52 3.35 -14.82
CA GLN A 124 -10.55 4.17 -15.56
C GLN A 124 -9.16 4.14 -14.91
N ALA A 125 -9.05 4.17 -13.58
CA ALA A 125 -7.77 4.09 -12.87
C ALA A 125 -7.07 2.73 -13.08
N HIS A 126 -7.83 1.63 -13.01
CA HIS A 126 -7.31 0.29 -13.31
C HIS A 126 -6.87 0.17 -14.77
N CYS A 127 -7.69 0.65 -15.71
CA CYS A 127 -7.36 0.69 -17.14
C CYS A 127 -6.05 1.44 -17.38
N ALA A 128 -5.90 2.62 -16.79
CA ALA A 128 -4.70 3.43 -16.93
C ALA A 128 -3.46 2.72 -16.36
N SER A 129 -3.60 2.10 -15.19
CA SER A 129 -2.55 1.31 -14.54
C SER A 129 -2.11 0.13 -15.40
N ALA A 130 -3.07 -0.66 -15.87
CA ALA A 130 -2.82 -1.81 -16.73
C ALA A 130 -2.15 -1.39 -18.05
N ARG A 131 -2.65 -0.34 -18.72
CA ARG A 131 -2.05 0.23 -19.93
C ARG A 131 -0.62 0.70 -19.67
N PHE A 132 -0.38 1.38 -18.54
CA PHE A 132 0.95 1.88 -18.19
C PHE A 132 1.97 0.76 -17.96
N LEU A 133 1.54 -0.35 -17.38
CA LEU A 133 2.41 -1.50 -17.11
C LEU A 133 2.51 -2.48 -18.30
N GLY A 134 1.60 -2.36 -19.25
CA GLY A 134 1.49 -3.23 -20.42
C GLY A 134 2.52 -2.97 -21.52
N SER A 135 2.26 -3.62 -22.65
CA SER A 135 3.02 -3.50 -23.87
C SER A 135 3.09 -2.05 -24.39
N PRO A 136 4.10 -1.72 -25.23
CA PRO A 136 4.25 -0.38 -25.78
C PRO A 136 3.01 0.18 -26.47
N ASP A 137 2.19 -0.67 -27.08
CA ASP A 137 0.98 -0.25 -27.79
C ASP A 137 -0.08 0.30 -26.83
N PHE A 138 -0.37 -0.40 -25.73
CA PHE A 138 -1.30 0.07 -24.69
C PHE A 138 -0.75 1.26 -23.92
N LYS A 139 0.56 1.28 -23.66
CA LYS A 139 1.23 2.33 -22.89
C LYS A 139 1.00 3.73 -23.47
N ARG A 140 0.82 3.87 -24.78
CA ARG A 140 0.52 5.17 -25.45
C ARG A 140 -0.77 5.84 -24.99
N GLU A 141 -1.72 5.07 -24.46
CA GLU A 141 -3.02 5.58 -24.02
C GLU A 141 -3.09 5.79 -22.50
N ALA A 142 -2.12 5.29 -21.74
CA ALA A 142 -2.14 5.28 -20.27
C ALA A 142 -2.36 6.68 -19.66
N ALA A 143 -1.61 7.69 -20.11
CA ALA A 143 -1.77 9.06 -19.62
C ALA A 143 -3.14 9.67 -19.96
N SER A 144 -3.74 9.29 -21.09
CA SER A 144 -5.07 9.76 -21.47
C SER A 144 -6.14 9.16 -20.57
N CYS A 145 -6.09 7.84 -20.38
CA CYS A 145 -6.99 7.11 -19.51
C CYS A 145 -6.89 7.60 -18.05
N MET A 146 -5.66 7.85 -17.54
CA MET A 146 -5.49 8.39 -16.18
C MET A 146 -6.09 9.80 -16.03
N ARG A 147 -5.95 10.66 -17.05
CA ARG A 147 -6.61 11.99 -17.03
C ARG A 147 -8.13 11.86 -17.05
N GLN A 148 -8.69 10.87 -17.75
CA GLN A 148 -10.12 10.60 -17.74
C GLN A 148 -10.58 10.11 -16.36
N SER A 149 -9.83 9.19 -15.73
CA SER A 149 -10.09 8.77 -14.34
C SER A 149 -10.18 9.98 -13.41
N LEU A 150 -9.16 10.83 -13.37
CA LEU A 150 -9.13 12.02 -12.50
C LEU A 150 -10.20 13.07 -12.85
N LYS A 151 -10.63 13.14 -14.11
CA LYS A 151 -11.75 14.01 -14.54
C LYS A 151 -13.07 13.53 -13.95
N HIS A 152 -13.29 12.22 -13.92
CA HIS A 152 -14.50 11.61 -13.37
C HIS A 152 -14.42 11.39 -11.85
N TRP A 153 -13.23 11.47 -11.27
CA TRP A 153 -13.01 11.34 -9.82
C TRP A 153 -13.50 12.59 -9.06
N PRO A 154 -14.55 12.46 -8.21
CA PRO A 154 -15.09 13.59 -7.44
C PRO A 154 -14.03 14.30 -6.61
N LYS A 155 -14.05 15.64 -6.55
CA LYS A 155 -13.00 16.42 -5.88
C LYS A 155 -13.05 16.27 -4.37
N THR A 156 -14.25 16.14 -3.83
CA THR A 156 -14.50 15.95 -2.41
C THR A 156 -15.40 14.74 -2.19
N TRP A 157 -15.45 14.26 -0.95
CA TRP A 157 -16.30 13.15 -0.55
C TRP A 157 -17.81 13.43 -0.76
N GLU A 158 -18.21 14.69 -0.58
CA GLU A 158 -19.59 15.14 -0.72
C GLU A 158 -20.08 15.08 -2.17
N GLU A 159 -19.16 15.17 -3.14
CA GLU A 159 -19.47 15.08 -4.57
C GLU A 159 -19.66 13.63 -5.07
N LEU A 160 -19.39 12.61 -4.24
CA LEU A 160 -19.66 11.21 -4.59
C LEU A 160 -21.16 10.96 -4.74
N LYS A 161 -21.53 10.25 -5.82
CA LYS A 161 -22.88 9.70 -5.98
C LYS A 161 -23.14 8.68 -4.86
N ASP A 162 -24.38 8.57 -4.38
CA ASP A 162 -24.71 7.69 -3.24
C ASP A 162 -24.28 6.23 -3.46
N ALA A 163 -24.47 5.69 -4.67
CA ALA A 163 -24.04 4.34 -5.01
C ALA A 163 -22.51 4.17 -4.95
N ASP A 164 -21.74 5.15 -5.45
CA ASP A 164 -20.28 5.13 -5.41
C ASP A 164 -19.78 5.30 -3.97
N ARG A 165 -20.44 6.15 -3.18
CA ARG A 165 -20.13 6.33 -1.75
C ARG A 165 -20.31 5.03 -0.97
N VAL A 166 -21.47 4.38 -1.12
CA VAL A 166 -21.74 3.07 -0.48
C VAL A 166 -20.70 2.05 -0.92
N PHE A 167 -20.34 2.02 -2.20
CA PHE A 167 -19.31 1.11 -2.70
C PHE A 167 -17.95 1.35 -2.04
N VAL A 168 -17.43 2.59 -2.05
CA VAL A 168 -16.11 2.87 -1.47
C VAL A 168 -16.08 2.70 0.05
N GLU A 169 -17.16 3.04 0.75
CA GLU A 169 -17.27 2.86 2.20
C GLU A 169 -17.33 1.38 2.58
N THR A 170 -18.23 0.61 1.95
CA THR A 170 -18.53 -0.75 2.40
C THR A 170 -17.62 -1.81 1.80
N LYS A 171 -17.21 -1.65 0.54
CA LYS A 171 -16.41 -2.64 -0.18
C LYS A 171 -14.92 -2.37 -0.09
N LEU A 172 -14.54 -1.09 -0.20
CA LEU A 172 -13.13 -0.71 -0.11
C LEU A 172 -12.71 -0.27 1.30
N GLY A 173 -13.67 -0.03 2.20
CA GLY A 173 -13.39 0.40 3.58
C GLY A 173 -12.92 1.84 3.68
N TRP A 174 -13.25 2.69 2.71
CA TRP A 174 -12.74 4.06 2.66
C TRP A 174 -13.57 4.98 3.52
N GLU A 175 -12.88 5.74 4.36
CA GLU A 175 -13.44 6.94 4.97
C GLU A 175 -13.09 8.18 4.14
N LYS A 176 -13.74 9.31 4.46
CA LYS A 176 -13.52 10.61 3.83
C LYS A 176 -12.03 10.97 3.70
N THR A 177 -11.25 10.80 4.77
CA THR A 177 -9.81 11.16 4.76
C THR A 177 -9.01 10.26 3.82
N ALA A 178 -9.41 9.00 3.69
CA ALA A 178 -8.76 8.03 2.84
C ALA A 178 -9.07 8.34 1.37
N PHE A 179 -10.33 8.62 1.03
CA PHE A 179 -10.73 9.03 -0.32
C PHE A 179 -9.96 10.26 -0.84
N GLU A 180 -9.89 11.33 -0.03
CA GLU A 180 -9.17 12.56 -0.42
C GLU A 180 -7.67 12.30 -0.62
N ARG A 181 -7.10 11.42 0.20
CA ARG A 181 -5.71 10.99 0.11
C ARG A 181 -5.45 10.18 -1.17
N PHE A 182 -6.31 9.23 -1.51
CA PHE A 182 -6.15 8.43 -2.73
C PHE A 182 -6.30 9.24 -4.00
N ARG A 183 -7.26 10.16 -4.03
CA ARG A 183 -7.38 11.09 -5.13
C ARG A 183 -6.10 11.89 -5.36
N ARG A 184 -5.43 12.29 -4.27
CA ARG A 184 -4.13 12.98 -4.32
C ARG A 184 -3.03 12.04 -4.85
N TYR A 185 -2.99 10.80 -4.38
CA TYR A 185 -2.00 9.81 -4.83
C TYR A 185 -2.17 9.46 -6.31
N GLU A 186 -3.40 9.38 -6.80
CA GLU A 186 -3.71 9.24 -8.23
C GLU A 186 -3.26 10.46 -9.05
N THR A 187 -3.33 11.66 -8.47
CA THR A 187 -2.77 12.85 -9.10
C THR A 187 -1.25 12.73 -9.26
N TYR A 188 -0.55 12.22 -8.23
CA TYR A 188 0.89 11.94 -8.32
C TYR A 188 1.20 10.84 -9.33
N PHE A 189 0.38 9.80 -9.42
CA PHE A 189 0.56 8.73 -10.38
C PHE A 189 0.32 9.18 -11.82
N SER A 190 -0.69 10.03 -12.05
CA SER A 190 -0.91 10.68 -13.35
C SER A 190 0.29 11.50 -13.82
N ARG A 191 0.93 12.24 -12.89
CA ARG A 191 2.19 12.96 -13.16
C ARG A 191 3.32 12.00 -13.49
N LEU A 192 3.46 10.91 -12.73
CA LEU A 192 4.45 9.86 -12.99
C LEU A 192 4.29 9.25 -14.39
N ILE A 193 3.08 8.82 -14.75
CA ILE A 193 2.76 8.24 -16.05
C ILE A 193 3.10 9.23 -17.16
N THR A 194 2.63 10.48 -17.03
CA THR A 194 2.87 11.53 -18.02
C THR A 194 4.36 11.81 -18.21
N HIS A 195 5.10 11.94 -17.10
CA HIS A 195 6.54 12.17 -17.12
C HIS A 195 7.28 11.05 -17.86
N ARG A 196 7.01 9.79 -17.49
CA ARG A 196 7.70 8.62 -18.06
C ARG A 196 7.33 8.37 -19.52
N MET A 197 6.09 8.65 -19.92
CA MET A 197 5.70 8.61 -21.32
C MET A 197 6.41 9.68 -22.16
N ASN A 198 6.57 10.89 -21.63
CA ASN A 198 7.33 11.94 -22.30
C ASN A 198 8.80 11.55 -22.42
N GLU A 199 9.39 11.04 -21.35
CA GLU A 199 10.75 10.49 -21.35
C GLU A 199 10.92 9.39 -22.42
N GLN A 200 10.03 8.41 -22.48
CA GLN A 200 10.08 7.35 -23.49
C GLN A 200 10.01 7.91 -24.92
N ARG A 201 9.18 8.93 -25.15
CA ARG A 201 9.07 9.62 -26.44
C ARG A 201 10.37 10.36 -26.80
N ARG A 202 11.06 10.95 -25.82
CA ARG A 202 12.35 11.61 -26.02
C ARG A 202 13.44 10.58 -26.35
N LEU A 203 13.46 9.46 -25.63
CA LEU A 203 14.38 8.34 -25.92
C LEU A 203 14.15 7.75 -27.31
N SER A 204 12.91 7.58 -27.76
CA SER A 204 12.63 7.08 -29.12
C SER A 204 13.08 8.06 -30.21
N ARG A 205 13.16 9.35 -29.90
CA ARG A 205 13.75 10.40 -30.73
C ARG A 205 15.27 10.53 -30.56
N LYS A 206 15.89 9.67 -29.76
CA LYS A 206 17.32 9.71 -29.39
C LYS A 206 17.75 11.03 -28.72
N GLU A 207 16.81 11.72 -28.08
CA GLU A 207 17.12 12.90 -27.27
C GLU A 207 17.76 12.48 -25.94
N VAL A 208 18.65 13.33 -25.43
CA VAL A 208 19.26 13.12 -24.11
C VAL A 208 18.20 13.33 -23.03
N VAL A 209 17.89 12.27 -22.28
CA VAL A 209 17.02 12.35 -21.11
C VAL A 209 17.89 12.50 -19.86
N PRO A 210 17.64 13.53 -19.04
CA PRO A 210 18.33 13.68 -17.76
C PRO A 210 18.05 12.52 -16.80
N ASP A 211 19.10 12.04 -16.14
CA ASP A 211 19.04 11.09 -15.04
C ASP A 211 18.55 11.79 -13.76
N THR A 212 17.25 12.07 -13.68
CA THR A 212 16.62 12.77 -12.53
C THR A 212 15.65 11.86 -11.78
N LEU A 213 15.14 12.31 -10.64
CA LEU A 213 13.96 11.69 -10.01
C LEU A 213 12.70 11.94 -10.83
N ASP A 214 11.66 11.15 -10.58
CA ASP A 214 10.32 11.41 -11.13
C ASP A 214 9.71 12.65 -10.45
N PRO A 215 9.32 13.69 -11.20
CA PRO A 215 8.85 14.96 -10.65
C PRO A 215 7.36 14.90 -10.26
N ILE A 216 7.00 14.01 -9.33
CA ILE A 216 5.59 13.85 -8.91
C ILE A 216 5.14 14.95 -7.93
N PHE A 217 6.07 15.48 -7.14
CA PHE A 217 5.84 16.59 -6.22
C PHE A 217 6.20 17.91 -6.90
N THR A 218 5.25 18.84 -6.92
CA THR A 218 5.41 20.14 -7.57
C THR A 218 4.80 21.25 -6.70
N ASP A 219 5.28 22.48 -6.89
CA ASP A 219 4.65 23.66 -6.32
C ASP A 219 3.34 24.03 -7.06
N PRO A 220 2.56 25.02 -6.59
CA PRO A 220 1.36 25.48 -7.30
C PRO A 220 1.60 26.03 -8.72
N LYS A 221 2.86 26.29 -9.10
CA LYS A 221 3.28 26.73 -10.44
C LYS A 221 3.84 25.56 -11.27
N GLU A 222 3.62 24.32 -10.82
CA GLU A 222 4.10 23.08 -11.43
C GLU A 222 5.63 22.99 -11.56
N LYS A 223 6.38 23.68 -10.70
CA LYS A 223 7.82 23.51 -10.60
C LYS A 223 8.14 22.25 -9.79
N PRO A 224 8.92 21.30 -10.33
CA PRO A 224 9.30 20.10 -9.60
C PRO A 224 10.03 20.39 -8.29
N LEU A 225 9.81 19.52 -7.31
CA LEU A 225 10.63 19.41 -6.11
C LEU A 225 12.06 18.95 -6.49
N THR A 226 13.06 19.59 -5.87
CA THR A 226 14.45 19.16 -5.92
C THR A 226 14.96 18.88 -4.51
N PHE A 227 15.63 17.74 -4.31
CA PHE A 227 16.15 17.32 -3.00
C PHE A 227 17.56 17.88 -2.77
N LYS A 228 17.67 19.22 -2.80
CA LYS A 228 18.94 19.95 -2.73
C LYS A 228 18.94 20.98 -1.62
N ASN A 229 20.11 21.21 -1.03
CA ASN A 229 20.36 22.27 -0.06
C ASN A 229 20.56 23.63 -0.76
N ALA A 230 20.91 24.67 0.01
CA ALA A 230 21.10 26.03 -0.52
C ALA A 230 22.29 26.14 -1.51
N ALA A 231 23.26 25.23 -1.42
CA ALA A 231 24.37 25.14 -2.37
C ALA A 231 24.01 24.37 -3.66
N GLY A 232 22.77 23.85 -3.76
CA GLY A 232 22.34 23.04 -4.89
C GLY A 232 22.86 21.60 -4.85
N GLU A 233 23.34 21.13 -3.69
CA GLU A 233 23.89 19.81 -3.47
C GLU A 233 22.99 18.94 -2.59
N PHE A 234 23.16 17.62 -2.67
CA PHE A 234 22.59 16.70 -1.70
C PHE A 234 23.32 16.79 -0.36
N GLU A 235 22.54 16.87 0.72
CA GLU A 235 23.01 16.89 2.10
C GLU A 235 22.07 16.05 3.00
N PRO A 236 22.62 15.17 3.85
CA PRO A 236 21.83 14.38 4.79
C PRO A 236 20.93 15.24 5.69
N GLY A 237 19.63 14.95 5.69
CA GLY A 237 18.65 15.60 6.54
C GLY A 237 18.39 17.07 6.21
N LYS A 238 18.73 17.55 5.00
CA LYS A 238 18.53 18.96 4.62
C LYS A 238 18.04 19.14 3.19
N ILE A 239 17.08 20.04 3.04
CA ILE A 239 16.65 20.65 1.78
C ILE A 239 16.43 22.16 2.01
N THR A 240 16.30 22.97 0.96
CA THR A 240 15.96 24.39 1.16
C THR A 240 14.53 24.57 1.67
N ALA A 241 14.25 25.71 2.31
CA ALA A 241 12.90 26.07 2.73
C ALA A 241 11.91 26.14 1.55
N ALA A 242 12.35 26.64 0.40
CA ALA A 242 11.51 26.69 -0.81
C ALA A 242 11.17 25.29 -1.35
N GLU A 243 12.09 24.34 -1.24
CA GLU A 243 11.83 22.94 -1.62
C GLU A 243 10.96 22.23 -0.59
N LYS A 244 11.13 22.52 0.71
CA LYS A 244 10.25 22.04 1.78
C LYS A 244 8.78 22.33 1.48
N ASP A 245 8.47 23.56 1.06
CA ASP A 245 7.09 23.98 0.82
C ASP A 245 6.40 23.20 -0.31
N LYS A 246 7.18 22.54 -1.19
CA LYS A 246 6.67 21.66 -2.25
C LYS A 246 6.45 20.23 -1.80
N LEU A 247 7.07 19.81 -0.68
CA LEU A 247 7.00 18.44 -0.18
C LEU A 247 5.71 18.25 0.64
N PRO A 248 4.78 17.37 0.21
CA PRO A 248 3.58 17.09 0.99
C PRO A 248 3.92 16.49 2.36
N ARG A 249 3.10 16.77 3.38
CA ARG A 249 3.28 16.18 4.73
C ARG A 249 3.25 14.65 4.72
N ASP A 250 2.51 14.08 3.77
CA ASP A 250 2.33 12.66 3.54
C ASP A 250 3.18 12.13 2.37
N ALA A 251 4.29 12.80 2.03
CA ALA A 251 5.12 12.42 0.88
C ALA A 251 5.67 10.98 0.97
N ILE A 252 6.08 10.54 2.16
CA ILE A 252 6.56 9.16 2.37
C ILE A 252 5.44 8.17 2.04
N GLN A 253 4.25 8.34 2.63
CA GLN A 253 3.09 7.47 2.39
C GLN A 253 2.65 7.50 0.92
N ALA A 254 2.72 8.66 0.26
CA ALA A 254 2.43 8.79 -1.17
C ALA A 254 3.36 7.90 -2.01
N VAL A 255 4.68 7.95 -1.76
CA VAL A 255 5.65 7.14 -2.50
C VAL A 255 5.55 5.66 -2.13
N GLU A 256 5.34 5.34 -0.86
CA GLU A 256 5.05 3.97 -0.40
C GLU A 256 3.83 3.41 -1.13
N GLN A 257 2.76 4.20 -1.28
CA GLN A 257 1.59 3.78 -2.02
C GLN A 257 1.88 3.54 -3.52
N LEU A 258 2.69 4.38 -4.16
CA LEU A 258 3.10 4.15 -5.55
C LEU A 258 3.97 2.89 -5.68
N LEU A 259 4.84 2.62 -4.71
CA LEU A 259 5.60 1.38 -4.62
C LEU A 259 4.72 0.18 -4.32
N ILE A 260 3.64 0.34 -3.55
CA ILE A 260 2.63 -0.69 -3.44
C ILE A 260 2.11 -1.01 -4.84
N TRP A 261 1.81 -0.07 -5.75
CA TRP A 261 1.37 -0.44 -7.11
C TRP A 261 2.46 -0.97 -8.02
N MET A 262 3.68 -0.50 -7.84
CA MET A 262 4.84 -0.84 -8.66
C MET A 262 5.99 -1.25 -7.73
N PRO A 263 5.93 -2.44 -7.13
CA PRO A 263 6.85 -2.83 -6.04
C PRO A 263 8.27 -3.07 -6.51
N THR A 264 8.54 -2.92 -7.81
CA THR A 264 9.81 -3.26 -8.44
C THR A 264 10.36 -2.05 -9.19
N ASP A 265 9.98 -0.87 -8.74
CA ASP A 265 10.31 0.40 -9.39
C ASP A 265 11.46 1.08 -8.65
N ASP A 266 12.67 0.95 -9.18
CA ASP A 266 13.88 1.45 -8.54
C ASP A 266 13.89 2.99 -8.44
N ARG A 267 13.24 3.70 -9.36
CA ARG A 267 13.19 5.18 -9.35
C ARG A 267 12.23 5.69 -8.29
N LEU A 268 11.13 4.98 -8.04
CA LEU A 268 10.26 5.25 -6.88
C LEU A 268 10.94 4.86 -5.57
N MET A 269 11.73 3.78 -5.54
CA MET A 269 12.56 3.46 -4.37
C MET A 269 13.57 4.57 -4.09
N TRP A 270 14.23 5.10 -5.11
CA TRP A 270 15.10 6.27 -4.97
C TRP A 270 14.33 7.48 -4.44
N LEU A 271 13.15 7.78 -5.00
CA LEU A 271 12.31 8.87 -4.51
C LEU A 271 11.90 8.68 -3.04
N LEU A 272 11.64 7.45 -2.60
CA LEU A 272 11.31 7.15 -1.21
C LEU A 272 12.50 7.45 -0.28
N ALA A 273 13.72 7.06 -0.68
CA ALA A 273 14.93 7.37 0.06
C ALA A 273 15.13 8.88 0.23
N GLU A 274 14.86 9.65 -0.82
CA GLU A 274 14.96 11.12 -0.83
C GLU A 274 13.87 11.76 0.05
N ALA A 275 12.64 11.23 0.02
CA ALA A 275 11.54 11.66 0.87
C ALA A 275 11.83 11.43 2.37
N PHE A 276 12.43 10.28 2.72
CA PHE A 276 12.93 10.00 4.07
C PHE A 276 14.02 10.98 4.50
N ASN A 277 15.01 11.22 3.63
CA ASN A 277 16.09 12.17 3.89
C ASN A 277 15.56 13.59 4.13
N ALA A 278 14.66 14.08 3.27
CA ALA A 278 14.06 15.39 3.42
C ALA A 278 13.19 15.50 4.68
N SER A 279 12.41 14.47 5.00
CA SER A 279 11.51 14.47 6.16
C SER A 279 12.27 14.50 7.49
N ALA A 280 13.48 13.94 7.54
CA ALA A 280 14.37 14.04 8.70
C ALA A 280 14.74 15.50 9.06
N MET A 281 14.68 16.44 8.10
CA MET A 281 14.89 17.87 8.38
C MET A 281 13.81 18.46 9.29
N PHE A 282 12.59 17.92 9.23
CA PHE A 282 11.40 18.51 9.87
C PHE A 282 10.98 17.78 11.13
N GLU A 283 11.65 16.68 11.45
CA GLU A 283 11.33 15.87 12.61
C GLU A 283 11.99 16.47 13.86
N PRO A 284 11.20 17.01 14.82
CA PRO A 284 11.76 17.60 16.04
C PRO A 284 12.41 16.57 16.96
N ASP A 285 11.91 15.33 16.94
CA ASP A 285 12.46 14.26 17.77
C ASP A 285 13.74 13.69 17.16
N ALA A 286 14.85 13.79 17.90
CA ALA A 286 16.16 13.35 17.43
C ALA A 286 16.21 11.84 17.13
N LYS A 287 15.47 11.02 17.90
CA LYS A 287 15.41 9.58 17.67
C LYS A 287 14.74 9.28 16.33
N THR A 288 13.55 9.83 16.11
CA THR A 288 12.77 9.66 14.87
C THR A 288 13.52 10.24 13.67
N LYS A 289 14.18 11.40 13.82
CA LYS A 289 15.06 11.96 12.79
C LYS A 289 16.16 10.98 12.36
N ASN A 290 16.87 10.40 13.33
CA ASN A 290 17.94 9.46 13.06
C ASN A 290 17.41 8.18 12.40
N GLU A 291 16.22 7.73 12.79
CA GLU A 291 15.53 6.59 12.17
C GLU A 291 15.18 6.86 10.69
N LEU A 292 14.63 8.02 10.36
CA LEU A 292 14.34 8.42 8.98
C LEU A 292 15.62 8.42 8.11
N LEU A 293 16.74 8.92 8.64
CA LEU A 293 18.03 8.90 7.94
C LEU A 293 18.55 7.46 7.75
N ARG A 294 18.37 6.58 8.72
CA ARG A 294 18.71 5.15 8.58
C ARG A 294 17.84 4.44 7.55
N ASN A 295 16.55 4.75 7.49
CA ASN A 295 15.64 4.19 6.50
C ASN A 295 16.02 4.65 5.09
N SER A 296 16.36 5.94 4.93
CA SER A 296 16.93 6.46 3.68
C SER A 296 18.22 5.72 3.30
N LEU A 297 19.14 5.53 4.25
CA LEU A 297 20.40 4.79 4.02
C LEU A 297 20.15 3.34 3.63
N ALA A 298 19.22 2.64 4.28
CA ALA A 298 18.88 1.26 3.98
C ALA A 298 18.37 1.10 2.54
N ILE A 299 17.54 2.04 2.06
CA ILE A 299 17.06 2.04 0.68
C ILE A 299 18.21 2.31 -0.30
N PHE A 300 19.01 3.36 -0.05
CA PHE A 300 20.18 3.66 -0.89
C PHE A 300 21.18 2.51 -0.95
N LYS A 301 21.42 1.82 0.18
CA LYS A 301 22.22 0.61 0.24
C LYS A 301 21.62 -0.51 -0.59
N GLY A 302 20.31 -0.72 -0.50
CA GLY A 302 19.60 -1.71 -1.33
C GLY A 302 19.78 -1.43 -2.83
N LEU A 303 19.60 -0.18 -3.24
CA LEU A 303 19.84 0.25 -4.63
C LEU A 303 21.32 0.15 -5.03
N TYR A 304 22.25 0.32 -4.08
CA TYR A 304 23.69 0.16 -4.28
C TYR A 304 24.14 -1.30 -4.38
N ASP A 305 23.55 -2.20 -3.61
CA ASP A 305 23.98 -3.60 -3.53
C ASP A 305 23.38 -4.47 -4.65
N GLN A 306 22.24 -4.06 -5.21
CA GLN A 306 21.62 -4.78 -6.32
C GLN A 306 22.63 -4.87 -7.48
N ASP A 307 22.79 -6.08 -8.02
CA ASP A 307 23.73 -6.40 -9.11
C ASP A 307 23.37 -5.58 -10.36
N PHE A 308 23.94 -4.38 -10.43
CA PHE A 308 23.71 -3.33 -11.43
C PHE A 308 23.91 -3.79 -12.88
N ASN A 309 24.49 -4.97 -13.07
CA ASN A 309 24.75 -5.52 -14.39
C ASN A 309 23.49 -6.05 -15.09
N LYS A 310 22.39 -6.30 -14.36
CA LYS A 310 21.18 -6.92 -14.94
C LYS A 310 20.13 -5.92 -15.44
N GLN A 311 20.12 -4.69 -14.93
CA GLN A 311 19.19 -3.64 -15.35
C GLN A 311 19.90 -2.29 -15.40
N LYS A 312 19.60 -1.48 -16.43
CA LYS A 312 20.11 -0.12 -16.56
C LYS A 312 19.45 0.75 -15.48
N ILE A 313 20.07 0.80 -14.30
CA ILE A 313 19.59 1.67 -13.21
C ILE A 313 19.85 3.12 -13.59
N TYR A 314 18.78 3.92 -13.56
CA TYR A 314 18.84 5.36 -13.76
C TYR A 314 19.70 6.02 -12.67
N ALA A 315 20.54 6.97 -13.07
CA ALA A 315 21.29 7.83 -12.14
C ALA A 315 22.21 7.08 -11.15
N ARG A 316 22.79 5.93 -11.53
CA ARG A 316 23.66 5.12 -10.65
C ARG A 316 24.72 5.95 -9.92
N ALA A 317 25.43 6.84 -10.63
CA ALA A 317 26.47 7.68 -10.04
C ALA A 317 25.91 8.61 -8.94
N ILE A 318 24.70 9.13 -9.13
CA ILE A 318 24.02 9.99 -8.14
C ILE A 318 23.63 9.16 -6.91
N VAL A 319 22.99 8.02 -7.10
CA VAL A 319 22.61 7.08 -6.03
C VAL A 319 23.84 6.68 -5.20
N GLN A 320 24.96 6.35 -5.86
CA GLN A 320 26.22 6.00 -5.18
C GLN A 320 26.80 7.17 -4.38
N ALA A 321 26.77 8.38 -4.93
CA ALA A 321 27.25 9.57 -4.24
C ALA A 321 26.39 9.91 -3.00
N HIS A 322 25.06 9.79 -3.13
CA HIS A 322 24.13 10.02 -2.03
C HIS A 322 24.29 8.95 -0.94
N TYR A 323 24.38 7.68 -1.32
CA TYR A 323 24.67 6.57 -0.39
C TYR A 323 25.93 6.84 0.43
N LYS A 324 27.04 7.20 -0.23
CA LYS A 324 28.31 7.47 0.47
C LYS A 324 28.20 8.62 1.47
N LYS A 325 27.68 9.78 1.05
CA LYS A 325 27.48 10.95 1.92
C LYS A 325 26.58 10.62 3.12
N LEU A 326 25.49 9.88 2.87
CA LEU A 326 24.55 9.49 3.92
C LEU A 326 25.13 8.45 4.87
N ALA A 327 25.90 7.47 4.36
CA ALA A 327 26.56 6.45 5.17
C ALA A 327 27.58 7.08 6.14
N GLU A 328 28.39 8.01 5.64
CA GLU A 328 29.34 8.79 6.45
C GLU A 328 28.62 9.55 7.57
N HIS A 329 27.50 10.22 7.25
CA HIS A 329 26.71 10.94 8.25
C HIS A 329 26.06 10.00 9.27
N VAL A 330 25.41 8.92 8.84
CA VAL A 330 24.71 7.97 9.72
C VAL A 330 25.69 7.25 10.66
N ALA A 331 26.93 7.01 10.23
CA ALA A 331 27.98 6.47 11.08
C ALA A 331 28.31 7.36 12.29
N THR A 332 28.02 8.66 12.22
CA THR A 332 28.22 9.60 13.34
C THR A 332 27.02 9.71 14.27
N LEU A 333 25.86 9.14 13.91
CA LEU A 333 24.65 9.23 14.71
C LEU A 333 24.73 8.29 15.93
N PRO A 334 24.15 8.67 17.08
CA PRO A 334 24.03 7.77 18.23
C PRO A 334 23.32 6.48 17.81
N GLN A 335 23.93 5.33 18.08
CA GLN A 335 23.30 4.04 17.79
C GLN A 335 21.92 3.95 18.47
N PRO A 336 20.92 3.30 17.84
CA PRO A 336 19.68 3.01 18.54
C PRO A 336 20.04 2.26 19.82
N LEU A 337 19.45 2.67 20.95
CA LEU A 337 19.54 1.86 22.16
C LEU A 337 18.89 0.51 21.83
N GLU A 338 19.71 -0.53 21.67
CA GLU A 338 19.24 -1.90 21.67
C GLU A 338 18.76 -2.19 23.08
N ILE A 339 17.50 -1.90 23.35
CA ILE A 339 16.88 -2.29 24.60
C ILE A 339 16.84 -3.81 24.58
N THR A 340 17.79 -4.43 25.25
CA THR A 340 17.78 -5.89 25.38
C THR A 340 16.55 -6.27 26.22
N PRO A 341 15.89 -7.41 25.94
CA PRO A 341 14.78 -7.89 26.77
C PRO A 341 15.10 -7.86 28.28
N ARG A 342 16.36 -8.16 28.61
CA ARG A 342 16.92 -8.10 29.96
C ARG A 342 16.81 -6.71 30.63
N GLU A 343 17.01 -5.62 29.88
CA GLU A 343 16.85 -4.26 30.39
C GLU A 343 15.40 -3.88 30.66
N LEU A 344 14.44 -4.52 29.97
CA LEU A 344 13.01 -4.39 30.25
C LEU A 344 12.55 -5.24 31.44
N GLY A 345 13.47 -5.91 32.13
CA GLY A 345 13.13 -6.88 33.18
C GLY A 345 12.43 -8.13 32.64
N ILE A 346 12.43 -8.33 31.32
CA ILE A 346 12.03 -9.59 30.71
C ILE A 346 13.21 -10.52 30.95
N LYS A 347 13.08 -11.37 31.97
CA LYS A 347 14.06 -12.42 32.24
C LYS A 347 14.25 -13.20 30.95
N ASP A 348 15.50 -13.33 30.51
CA ASP A 348 15.90 -14.20 29.41
C ASP A 348 15.41 -15.62 29.75
N GLY A 349 14.20 -15.95 29.32
CA GLY A 349 13.59 -17.24 29.50
C GLY A 349 14.09 -18.13 28.37
N ASP A 350 14.82 -19.16 28.76
CA ASP A 350 15.35 -20.25 27.93
C ASP A 350 14.55 -20.49 26.63
N ASP A 351 15.24 -20.44 25.49
CA ASP A 351 14.85 -21.05 24.22
C ASP A 351 13.37 -20.88 23.81
N ALA A 352 12.90 -19.63 23.74
CA ALA A 352 11.65 -19.30 23.07
C ALA A 352 11.79 -19.51 21.55
N LYS A 353 11.76 -20.77 21.11
CA LYS A 353 11.03 -21.11 19.89
C LYS A 353 9.66 -20.44 20.05
N PRO A 354 9.19 -19.62 19.09
CA PRO A 354 7.85 -19.07 19.19
C PRO A 354 6.90 -20.25 19.41
N PRO A 355 6.02 -20.22 20.44
CA PRO A 355 5.10 -21.32 20.69
C PRO A 355 4.15 -21.41 19.50
N VAL A 356 4.53 -22.18 18.49
CA VAL A 356 3.63 -22.71 17.49
C VAL A 356 2.89 -23.84 18.18
N GLY A 357 1.96 -23.45 19.05
CA GLY A 357 1.21 -24.34 19.93
C GLY A 357 0.92 -23.65 21.24
N LEU A 358 -0.36 -23.46 21.55
CA LEU A 358 -0.78 -23.19 22.93
C LEU A 358 -0.16 -24.30 23.82
N PRO A 359 0.38 -23.97 25.01
CA PRO A 359 0.82 -24.98 25.97
C PRO A 359 -0.27 -26.05 26.11
N ASN A 360 0.11 -27.33 26.17
CA ASN A 360 -0.85 -28.45 26.25
C ASN A 360 -1.90 -28.28 27.37
N GLU A 361 -1.60 -27.48 28.39
CA GLU A 361 -2.49 -27.17 29.50
C GLU A 361 -3.59 -26.12 29.16
N ASP A 362 -3.38 -25.26 28.17
CA ASP A 362 -4.34 -24.21 27.78
C ASP A 362 -5.24 -24.59 26.60
N TRP A 363 -4.89 -25.63 25.83
CA TRP A 363 -5.72 -26.12 24.71
C TRP A 363 -7.13 -26.55 25.19
N TRP A 364 -7.22 -27.18 26.36
CA TRP A 364 -8.50 -27.60 26.93
C TRP A 364 -9.40 -26.43 27.32
N ARG A 365 -8.82 -25.28 27.70
CA ARG A 365 -9.59 -24.05 28.01
C ARG A 365 -10.16 -23.45 26.73
N ALA A 366 -9.36 -23.36 25.67
CA ALA A 366 -9.84 -22.91 24.37
C ALA A 366 -10.93 -23.84 23.82
N LEU A 367 -10.76 -25.16 23.96
CA LEU A 367 -11.78 -26.16 23.60
C LEU A 367 -13.06 -25.99 24.44
N ALA A 368 -12.94 -25.84 25.76
CA ALA A 368 -14.08 -25.69 26.67
C ALA A 368 -14.87 -24.41 26.39
N VAL A 369 -14.18 -23.29 26.14
CA VAL A 369 -14.82 -22.02 25.77
C VAL A 369 -15.51 -22.13 24.41
N GLY A 370 -14.85 -22.73 23.41
CA GLY A 370 -15.45 -22.96 22.10
C GLY A 370 -16.69 -23.87 22.16
N MET A 371 -16.64 -24.92 22.97
CA MET A 371 -17.75 -25.86 23.17
C MET A 371 -18.90 -25.20 23.93
N ALA A 372 -18.63 -24.43 24.99
CA ALA A 372 -19.64 -23.68 25.73
C ALA A 372 -20.34 -22.63 24.84
N ALA A 373 -19.59 -21.91 24.02
CA ALA A 373 -20.13 -20.97 23.05
C ALA A 373 -21.00 -21.68 22.00
N GLY A 374 -20.55 -22.82 21.47
CA GLY A 374 -21.32 -23.63 20.53
C GLY A 374 -22.64 -24.15 21.11
N ILE A 375 -22.62 -24.62 22.36
CA ILE A 375 -23.83 -25.06 23.08
C ILE A 375 -24.79 -23.89 23.28
N ALA A 376 -24.31 -22.71 23.68
CA ALA A 376 -25.15 -21.53 23.87
C ALA A 376 -25.85 -21.11 22.57
N VAL A 377 -25.14 -21.11 21.44
CA VAL A 377 -25.71 -20.83 20.11
C VAL A 377 -26.75 -21.89 19.72
N GLY A 378 -26.46 -23.18 19.97
CA GLY A 378 -27.39 -24.28 19.70
C GLY A 378 -28.69 -24.17 20.49
N ILE A 379 -28.61 -23.82 21.78
CA ILE A 379 -29.79 -23.58 22.62
C ILE A 379 -30.61 -22.41 22.10
N PHE A 380 -29.97 -21.30 21.70
CA PHE A 380 -30.66 -20.16 21.12
C PHE A 380 -31.38 -20.50 19.82
N ALA A 381 -30.74 -21.27 18.92
CA ALA A 381 -31.34 -21.71 17.67
C ALA A 381 -32.56 -22.62 17.93
N LEU A 382 -32.44 -23.58 18.85
CA LEU A 382 -33.55 -24.44 19.25
C LEU A 382 -34.72 -23.64 19.86
N TRP A 383 -34.41 -22.64 20.68
CA TRP A 383 -35.41 -21.76 21.26
C TRP A 383 -36.17 -20.96 20.18
N GLN A 384 -35.46 -20.41 19.19
CA GLN A 384 -36.11 -19.72 18.07
C GLN A 384 -37.01 -20.64 17.23
N VAL A 385 -36.59 -21.89 16.99
CA VAL A 385 -37.42 -22.88 16.27
C VAL A 385 -38.68 -23.22 17.06
N GLN A 386 -38.58 -23.39 18.38
CA GLN A 386 -39.75 -23.64 19.24
C GLN A 386 -40.71 -22.46 19.25
N GLU A 387 -40.18 -21.24 19.33
CA GLU A 387 -40.98 -20.02 19.30
C GLU A 387 -41.71 -19.86 17.97
N PHE A 388 -41.06 -20.18 16.85
CA PHE A 388 -41.70 -20.20 15.54
C PHE A 388 -42.87 -21.19 15.49
N ARG A 389 -42.67 -22.43 15.96
CA ARG A 389 -43.73 -23.45 16.02
C ARG A 389 -44.92 -23.02 16.89
N ARG A 390 -44.66 -22.38 18.04
CA ARG A 390 -45.72 -21.85 18.92
C ARG A 390 -46.57 -20.81 18.21
N ARG A 391 -45.96 -19.97 17.36
CA ARG A 391 -46.68 -18.97 16.56
C ARG A 391 -47.51 -19.63 15.46
N THR A 392 -47.01 -20.68 14.81
CA THR A 392 -47.75 -21.39 13.75
C THR A 392 -48.98 -22.14 14.27
N THR A 393 -48.98 -22.58 15.54
CA THR A 393 -50.10 -23.34 16.13
C THR A 393 -51.23 -22.45 16.68
N ARG A 394 -51.02 -21.13 16.72
CA ARG A 394 -51.99 -20.13 17.21
C ARG A 394 -52.73 -19.39 16.09
N VAL A 395 -52.46 -19.76 14.84
CA VAL A 395 -53.17 -19.33 13.63
C VAL A 395 -54.01 -20.51 13.19
#